data_AF-A0A7C4BTZ7-F1
#
_entry.id   AF-A0A7C4BTZ7-F1
#
_cell.length_a   1.000
_cell.length_b   1.000
_cell.length_c   1.000
_cell.angle_alpha   90.00
_cell.angle_beta   90.00
_cell.angle_gamma   90.00
#
_symmetry.space_group_name_H-M   'P 1'
#
loop_
_entity.id
_entity.type
_entity.pdbx_description
1 polymer ?
#
loop_
_entity_poly.entity_id
_entity_poly.type
_entity_poly.pdbx_seq_one_letter_code
_entity_poly.pdbx_strand_id
1 'polypeptide(L)'
;MPSARSPFPRATTTNITGRPSACELSLPRSSRKLLKKWISSWGRPLLHRRSSWARKPTPFPCTFPTFSRFLRLWLGFLPFPSPRGRWPAFPSVFSLLLLGLRKNASFLPLGPSRRLSPVTEGDVAVVGGGPAGALAAWASAKRGAKTVLLERAPHAKAACAGLVSPETAEALAVPQNLILREIVAVRIFSPKGKIYEIRAEKPKGLVLDRTGLNRWLRGQAEKAGAEVLPAEALAIRGKTLVTKKEEVEFGVLIGADGARSFVAKALGLPSPGEILVGIQAETRAELGDTVEVHFGIVPEFFAWAVPAEEGVCRVGLATNFGRKAIFFLRNFLATRFPHAEILRVRAGLIPIGPPAQTAEKWAILVGNAAGQVKPLTGGGLAFIARCAPLAGEMAAQGEKALAEYEKAWRKLIGEELEFGLRGRQVFLKLSPADLEQILGLLAQRKMARFLAEEGEIDHLSLLPRKLLRRPDLWPLLGPLTRWLTSLCEF
;
A
#
# COMPACT_ATOMS: atom_id res chain seq x y z
N MET A 1 43.64 43.89 70.11
CA MET A 1 44.91 43.18 70.37
C MET A 1 44.61 41.67 70.45
N PRO A 2 45.45 40.76 69.94
CA PRO A 2 45.74 40.59 68.51
C PRO A 2 45.78 39.10 68.04
N SER A 3 45.91 38.91 66.71
CA SER A 3 46.63 37.82 66.00
C SER A 3 45.99 36.41 66.02
N ALA A 4 46.08 35.51 65.03
CA ALA A 4 46.83 35.31 63.78
C ALA A 4 46.14 34.10 63.08
N ARG A 5 46.26 33.71 61.80
CA ARG A 5 46.88 34.15 60.54
C ARG A 5 46.22 33.29 59.43
N SER A 6 46.08 33.85 58.24
CA SER A 6 45.70 33.20 56.97
C SER A 6 46.85 32.33 56.38
N PRO A 7 46.67 31.53 55.29
CA PRO A 7 46.52 32.11 53.94
C PRO A 7 45.54 31.36 53.00
N PHE A 8 44.67 32.14 52.35
CA PHE A 8 44.05 31.79 51.05
C PHE A 8 44.75 32.65 49.97
N PRO A 9 45.11 32.11 48.79
CA PRO A 9 45.60 32.92 47.70
C PRO A 9 44.43 33.60 46.95
N ARG A 10 44.63 34.88 46.67
CA ARG A 10 43.72 35.79 45.94
C ARG A 10 43.58 35.36 44.47
N ALA A 11 42.35 35.33 43.98
CA ALA A 11 42.05 35.33 42.56
C ALA A 11 42.16 36.75 42.02
N THR A 12 43.13 36.98 41.12
CA THR A 12 43.25 38.20 40.31
C THR A 12 42.28 38.16 39.14
N THR A 13 41.47 39.20 39.04
CA THR A 13 40.68 39.58 37.87
C THR A 13 41.57 39.88 36.67
N THR A 14 41.34 39.18 35.56
CA THR A 14 41.75 39.60 34.21
C THR A 14 40.56 39.52 33.27
N ASN A 15 40.26 40.68 32.66
CA ASN A 15 39.37 40.82 31.52
C ASN A 15 39.90 39.97 30.35
N ILE A 16 39.08 39.04 29.84
CA ILE A 16 39.23 38.51 28.48
C ILE A 16 37.85 38.45 27.84
N THR A 17 37.62 39.38 26.92
CA THR A 17 36.59 39.31 25.88
C THR A 17 36.87 38.09 25.00
N GLY A 18 36.23 36.96 25.30
CA GLY A 18 36.27 35.75 24.49
C GLY A 18 34.85 35.35 24.07
N ARG A 19 34.52 35.54 22.79
CA ARG A 19 33.33 34.92 22.17
C ARG A 19 33.38 33.40 22.42
N PRO A 20 32.27 32.73 22.74
CA PRO A 20 32.23 31.28 22.66
C PRO A 20 32.46 30.88 21.20
N SER A 21 33.52 30.12 20.95
CA SER A 21 33.76 29.50 19.66
C SER A 21 32.59 28.56 19.37
N ALA A 22 31.73 28.98 18.45
CA ALA A 22 30.80 28.09 17.79
C ALA A 22 31.65 27.02 17.09
N CYS A 23 31.74 25.84 17.70
CA CYS A 23 32.11 24.64 16.98
C CYS A 23 30.93 24.34 16.04
N GLU A 24 30.84 25.10 14.94
CA GLU A 24 30.01 24.76 13.81
C GLU A 24 30.50 23.39 13.32
N LEU A 25 29.76 22.35 13.70
CA LEU A 25 29.75 21.07 12.98
C LEU A 25 29.17 21.35 11.58
N SER A 26 29.98 22.02 10.77
CA SER A 26 29.75 22.21 9.36
C SER A 26 29.93 20.84 8.70
N LEU A 27 28.87 20.33 8.08
CA LEU A 27 28.99 19.16 7.21
C LEU A 27 30.18 19.36 6.25
N PRO A 28 31.05 18.35 6.07
CA PRO A 28 32.09 18.38 5.07
C PRO A 28 31.52 18.86 3.72
N ARG A 29 32.27 19.68 2.97
CA ARG A 29 31.84 20.19 1.65
C ARG A 29 31.37 19.06 0.71
N SER A 30 31.93 17.85 0.85
CA SER A 30 31.52 16.62 0.17
C SER A 30 30.11 16.18 0.55
N SER A 31 29.75 16.17 1.84
CA SER A 31 28.42 15.80 2.33
C SER A 31 27.34 16.82 1.93
N ARG A 32 27.65 18.12 1.89
CA ARG A 32 26.73 19.14 1.35
C ARG A 32 26.51 18.97 -0.16
N LYS A 33 27.56 18.66 -0.92
CA LYS A 33 27.46 18.35 -2.36
C LYS A 33 26.66 17.06 -2.59
N LEU A 34 26.88 16.02 -1.79
CA LEU A 34 26.11 14.78 -1.84
C LEU A 34 24.65 14.99 -1.49
N LEU A 35 24.33 15.78 -0.45
CA LEU A 35 22.94 16.11 -0.11
C LEU A 35 22.26 16.91 -1.23
N LYS A 36 22.94 17.91 -1.81
CA LYS A 36 22.41 18.65 -2.96
C LYS A 36 22.25 17.77 -4.21
N LYS A 37 23.22 16.91 -4.49
CA LYS A 37 23.19 15.95 -5.62
C LYS A 37 22.09 14.91 -5.44
N TRP A 38 21.95 14.39 -4.22
CA TRP A 38 20.84 13.53 -3.80
C TRP A 38 19.52 14.22 -4.05
N ILE A 39 19.29 15.41 -3.50
CA ILE A 39 18.00 16.11 -3.65
C ILE A 39 17.70 16.46 -5.10
N SER A 40 18.74 16.73 -5.91
CA SER A 40 18.60 16.95 -7.36
C SER A 40 18.34 15.67 -8.19
N SER A 41 18.70 14.47 -7.69
CA SER A 41 18.48 13.21 -8.41
C SER A 41 17.04 12.69 -8.31
N TRP A 42 16.23 13.22 -7.37
CA TRP A 42 14.82 12.87 -7.21
C TRP A 42 13.90 13.38 -8.33
N GLY A 43 14.36 14.30 -9.17
CA GLY A 43 13.59 14.81 -10.32
C GLY A 43 13.82 14.06 -11.64
N ARG A 44 14.61 12.97 -11.66
CA ARG A 44 14.94 12.22 -12.89
C ARG A 44 14.01 11.00 -13.03
N PRO A 45 13.22 10.86 -14.11
CA PRO A 45 12.30 9.74 -14.28
C PRO A 45 12.99 8.38 -14.46
N LEU A 46 12.56 7.36 -13.73
CA LEU A 46 12.95 5.95 -13.93
C LEU A 46 12.24 5.26 -15.12
N LEU A 47 11.21 5.91 -15.68
CA LEU A 47 10.20 5.28 -16.56
C LEU A 47 10.62 4.94 -18.00
N HIS A 48 11.91 4.93 -18.33
CA HIS A 48 12.38 4.49 -19.66
C HIS A 48 13.28 3.25 -19.68
N ARG A 49 13.48 2.56 -18.56
CA ARG A 49 14.17 1.26 -18.60
C ARG A 49 13.16 0.12 -18.71
N ARG A 50 13.10 -0.50 -19.91
CA ARG A 50 12.53 -1.83 -20.11
C ARG A 50 13.01 -2.74 -18.98
N SER A 51 12.08 -3.16 -18.14
CA SER A 51 12.36 -3.89 -16.93
C SER A 51 12.68 -5.36 -17.26
N SER A 52 13.96 -5.73 -17.33
CA SER A 52 14.42 -7.12 -17.18
C SER A 52 14.36 -7.55 -15.71
N TRP A 53 13.16 -7.59 -15.13
CA TRP A 53 12.96 -7.93 -13.72
C TRP A 53 12.23 -9.26 -13.61
N ALA A 54 12.99 -10.32 -13.85
CA ALA A 54 12.70 -11.66 -13.36
C ALA A 54 13.98 -12.19 -12.70
N ARG A 55 14.31 -11.68 -11.50
CA ARG A 55 15.32 -12.35 -10.65
C ARG A 55 14.58 -13.38 -9.80
N LYS A 56 14.91 -14.65 -10.02
CA LYS A 56 14.55 -15.78 -9.14
C LYS A 56 15.02 -15.46 -7.71
N PRO A 57 14.25 -15.84 -6.67
CA PRO A 57 14.70 -15.67 -5.30
C PRO A 57 15.93 -16.54 -5.04
N THR A 58 17.06 -15.91 -4.70
CA THR A 58 18.22 -16.58 -4.12
C THR A 58 17.90 -16.94 -2.66
N PRO A 59 18.02 -18.21 -2.24
CA PRO A 59 17.86 -18.56 -0.83
C PRO A 59 19.14 -18.16 -0.05
N PHE A 60 18.99 -17.44 1.05
CA PHE A 60 20.05 -17.35 2.06
C PHE A 60 20.12 -18.65 2.86
N PRO A 61 21.31 -19.10 3.30
CA PRO A 61 21.48 -20.38 3.94
C PRO A 61 21.08 -20.28 5.42
N CYS A 62 20.00 -20.95 5.79
CA CYS A 62 19.79 -21.39 7.17
C CYS A 62 20.13 -22.87 7.21
N THR A 63 21.31 -23.17 7.75
CA THR A 63 21.70 -24.52 8.17
C THR A 63 20.82 -24.93 9.35
N PHE A 64 20.13 -26.07 9.22
CA PHE A 64 19.80 -27.10 10.24
C PHE A 64 18.60 -27.95 9.76
N PRO A 65 18.48 -29.20 10.25
CA PRO A 65 18.67 -30.41 9.45
C PRO A 65 17.41 -30.88 8.71
N THR A 66 17.66 -31.72 7.70
CA THR A 66 16.72 -32.24 6.72
C THR A 66 15.55 -33.02 7.30
N PHE A 67 14.43 -32.82 6.61
CA PHE A 67 13.09 -33.35 6.73
C PHE A 67 12.98 -34.87 6.45
N SER A 68 13.90 -35.71 6.97
CA SER A 68 13.80 -37.18 6.89
C SER A 68 13.44 -37.87 8.22
N ARG A 69 13.17 -37.08 9.27
CA ARG A 69 12.92 -37.61 10.63
C ARG A 69 11.51 -37.37 11.18
N PHE A 70 10.58 -36.83 10.39
CA PHE A 70 9.20 -36.55 10.83
C PHE A 70 8.14 -37.50 10.28
N LEU A 71 8.52 -38.48 9.45
CA LEU A 71 7.62 -39.52 8.92
C LEU A 71 7.89 -40.91 9.54
N ARG A 72 8.34 -40.95 10.80
CA ARG A 72 8.51 -42.18 11.61
C ARG A 72 7.70 -42.17 12.91
N LEU A 73 6.78 -41.21 13.09
CA LEU A 73 5.98 -41.08 14.31
C LEU A 73 4.46 -41.01 14.06
N TRP A 74 3.97 -41.50 12.91
CA TRP A 74 2.53 -41.45 12.63
C TRP A 74 1.87 -42.70 12.04
N LEU A 75 2.57 -43.84 11.95
CA LEU A 75 1.94 -45.13 11.62
C LEU A 75 2.61 -46.28 12.39
N GLY A 76 2.73 -46.13 13.71
CA GLY A 76 2.92 -47.27 14.59
C GLY A 76 1.56 -47.61 15.18
N PHE A 77 0.88 -48.63 14.66
CA PHE A 77 0.01 -49.54 15.42
C PHE A 77 -0.46 -50.68 14.51
N LEU A 78 -0.26 -51.90 15.02
CA LEU A 78 -0.83 -53.20 14.65
C LEU A 78 0.04 -54.19 13.82
N PRO A 79 -0.08 -55.50 14.11
CA PRO A 79 1.07 -56.38 14.31
C PRO A 79 1.31 -57.33 13.14
N PHE A 80 2.56 -57.79 13.02
CA PHE A 80 2.89 -59.01 12.29
C PHE A 80 2.34 -60.24 13.02
N PRO A 81 1.88 -61.27 12.27
CA PRO A 81 2.38 -62.61 12.54
C PRO A 81 3.00 -63.27 11.29
N SER A 82 4.15 -63.90 11.57
CA SER A 82 4.86 -65.06 11.00
C SER A 82 4.48 -65.72 9.64
N PRO A 83 5.45 -66.42 9.01
CA PRO A 83 5.45 -66.75 7.59
C PRO A 83 4.88 -68.13 7.29
N ARG A 84 3.98 -68.21 6.29
CA ARG A 84 3.82 -69.32 5.33
C ARG A 84 2.65 -68.98 4.39
N GLY A 85 2.93 -68.75 3.10
CA GLY A 85 1.90 -68.74 2.05
C GLY A 85 2.06 -67.71 0.95
N ARG A 86 2.64 -68.15 -0.18
CA ARG A 86 2.48 -67.72 -1.59
C ARG A 86 2.34 -66.23 -1.95
N TRP A 87 3.30 -65.77 -2.77
CA TRP A 87 3.28 -64.54 -3.56
C TRP A 87 2.44 -64.68 -4.85
N PRO A 88 1.90 -63.58 -5.39
CA PRO A 88 1.94 -63.41 -6.84
C PRO A 88 2.47 -62.04 -7.31
N ALA A 89 3.47 -62.14 -8.19
CA ALA A 89 3.79 -61.34 -9.40
C ALA A 89 3.62 -59.80 -9.42
N PHE A 90 4.77 -59.12 -9.49
CA PHE A 90 5.04 -57.96 -10.36
C PHE A 90 5.35 -58.47 -11.80
N PRO A 91 5.28 -57.69 -12.92
CA PRO A 91 5.83 -56.32 -13.01
C PRO A 91 5.24 -55.29 -14.03
N SER A 92 5.66 -54.04 -13.80
CA SER A 92 6.18 -53.03 -14.74
C SER A 92 5.34 -52.40 -15.87
N VAL A 93 5.15 -51.11 -15.68
CA VAL A 93 5.15 -49.99 -16.64
C VAL A 93 6.28 -50.10 -17.67
N PHE A 94 5.95 -50.13 -18.97
CA PHE A 94 6.53 -49.33 -20.07
C PHE A 94 6.13 -49.96 -21.42
N SER A 95 5.22 -49.33 -22.18
CA SER A 95 5.27 -49.31 -23.65
C SER A 95 4.18 -48.43 -24.27
N LEU A 96 4.66 -47.52 -25.12
CA LEU A 96 4.04 -47.02 -26.35
C LEU A 96 2.96 -45.91 -26.27
N LEU A 97 3.48 -44.68 -26.23
CA LEU A 97 3.09 -43.65 -27.21
C LEU A 97 3.06 -44.27 -28.61
N LEU A 98 1.90 -44.24 -29.28
CA LEU A 98 1.66 -44.05 -30.72
C LEU A 98 0.30 -44.65 -31.06
N LEU A 99 -0.73 -43.81 -31.14
CA LEU A 99 -1.80 -43.96 -32.13
C LEU A 99 -2.65 -42.70 -32.15
N GLY A 100 -2.57 -42.02 -33.29
CA GLY A 100 -3.28 -40.78 -33.54
C GLY A 100 -4.75 -40.99 -33.88
N LEU A 101 -5.48 -39.90 -33.66
CA LEU A 101 -6.39 -39.25 -34.61
C LEU A 101 -7.51 -40.06 -35.30
N ARG A 102 -8.70 -39.44 -35.18
CA ARG A 102 -9.96 -39.54 -35.95
C ARG A 102 -10.96 -40.62 -35.51
N LYS A 103 -12.12 -40.17 -35.03
CA LYS A 103 -13.35 -40.06 -35.85
C LYS A 103 -14.51 -39.35 -35.11
N ASN A 104 -15.31 -38.68 -35.93
CA ASN A 104 -16.54 -37.92 -35.69
C ASN A 104 -17.59 -38.58 -34.79
N ALA A 105 -18.31 -37.75 -34.03
CA ALA A 105 -19.70 -37.95 -33.60
C ALA A 105 -20.27 -36.54 -33.33
N SER A 106 -20.93 -35.92 -34.30
CA SER A 106 -22.38 -35.96 -34.56
C SER A 106 -23.15 -34.87 -33.82
N PHE A 107 -23.68 -33.94 -34.62
CA PHE A 107 -24.73 -32.98 -34.30
C PHE A 107 -25.89 -33.60 -33.51
N LEU A 108 -26.35 -32.90 -32.48
CA LEU A 108 -27.70 -33.06 -31.90
C LEU A 108 -28.33 -31.66 -31.77
N PRO A 109 -29.59 -31.46 -32.22
CA PRO A 109 -30.19 -30.14 -32.36
C PRO A 109 -31.03 -29.70 -31.14
N LEU A 110 -30.97 -28.38 -30.89
CA LEU A 110 -31.95 -27.45 -30.31
C LEU A 110 -32.78 -27.83 -29.05
N GLY A 111 -32.50 -27.11 -27.95
CA GLY A 111 -33.50 -26.58 -26.99
C GLY A 111 -33.09 -26.62 -25.50
N PRO A 112 -33.47 -25.64 -24.64
CA PRO A 112 -34.34 -24.48 -24.87
C PRO A 112 -33.59 -23.14 -24.87
N SER A 113 -34.23 -22.14 -25.47
CA SER A 113 -33.97 -20.69 -25.40
C SER A 113 -32.93 -20.25 -24.37
N ARG A 114 -31.79 -19.71 -24.81
CA ARG A 114 -31.19 -18.60 -24.06
C ARG A 114 -32.30 -17.57 -23.93
N ARG A 115 -32.90 -17.46 -22.75
CA ARG A 115 -33.55 -16.20 -22.37
C ARG A 115 -32.51 -15.14 -22.72
N LEU A 116 -32.80 -14.30 -23.70
CA LEU A 116 -32.00 -13.10 -23.93
C LEU A 116 -32.05 -12.39 -22.59
N SER A 117 -30.95 -12.50 -21.85
CA SER A 117 -30.80 -11.72 -20.63
C SER A 117 -30.95 -10.26 -21.06
N PRO A 118 -31.67 -9.42 -20.30
CA PRO A 118 -31.76 -8.00 -20.63
C PRO A 118 -30.35 -7.47 -20.92
N VAL A 119 -30.22 -6.69 -21.99
CA VAL A 119 -28.95 -6.07 -22.36
C VAL A 119 -29.00 -4.63 -21.88
N THR A 120 -28.07 -4.28 -21.00
CA THR A 120 -27.91 -2.90 -20.54
C THR A 120 -26.81 -2.26 -21.36
N GLU A 121 -27.16 -1.28 -22.19
CA GLU A 121 -26.20 -0.56 -23.03
C GLU A 121 -25.63 0.65 -22.29
N GLY A 122 -24.32 0.88 -22.34
CA GLY A 122 -23.68 2.07 -21.78
C GLY A 122 -22.54 2.59 -22.65
N ASP A 123 -22.23 3.87 -22.56
CA ASP A 123 -21.01 4.43 -23.16
C ASP A 123 -19.78 3.99 -22.34
N VAL A 124 -19.94 3.92 -21.02
CA VAL A 124 -18.87 3.59 -20.07
C VAL A 124 -19.38 2.52 -19.09
N ALA A 125 -18.69 1.39 -19.04
CA ALA A 125 -18.86 0.41 -17.97
C ALA A 125 -17.70 0.50 -16.96
N VAL A 126 -18.01 0.40 -15.67
CA VAL A 126 -17.04 0.42 -14.58
C VAL A 126 -17.17 -0.85 -13.76
N VAL A 127 -16.09 -1.60 -13.57
CA VAL A 127 -16.07 -2.82 -12.75
C VAL A 127 -15.40 -2.52 -11.42
N GLY A 128 -16.16 -2.59 -10.32
CA GLY A 128 -15.73 -2.37 -8.95
C GLY A 128 -16.20 -1.02 -8.38
N GLY A 129 -17.19 -1.03 -7.49
CA GLY A 129 -17.76 0.14 -6.81
C GLY A 129 -17.10 0.49 -5.47
N GLY A 130 -15.78 0.28 -5.37
CA GLY A 130 -14.95 0.93 -4.37
C GLY A 130 -14.74 2.43 -4.68
N PRO A 131 -13.94 3.16 -3.87
CA PRO A 131 -13.74 4.60 -4.09
C PRO A 131 -13.28 4.97 -5.50
N ALA A 132 -12.38 4.17 -6.09
CA ALA A 132 -11.87 4.43 -7.43
C ALA A 132 -12.96 4.31 -8.51
N GLY A 133 -13.74 3.22 -8.52
CA GLY A 133 -14.77 3.05 -9.54
C GLY A 133 -15.97 3.96 -9.30
N ALA A 134 -16.34 4.23 -8.05
CA ALA A 134 -17.41 5.18 -7.74
C ALA A 134 -17.07 6.61 -8.22
N LEU A 135 -15.84 7.08 -7.97
CA LEU A 135 -15.40 8.39 -8.47
C LEU A 135 -15.25 8.43 -9.99
N ALA A 136 -14.75 7.36 -10.60
CA ALA A 136 -14.65 7.27 -12.06
C ALA A 136 -16.05 7.28 -12.70
N ALA A 137 -16.99 6.52 -12.16
CA ALA A 137 -18.38 6.50 -12.63
C ALA A 137 -19.08 7.86 -12.42
N TRP A 138 -18.85 8.51 -11.27
CA TRP A 138 -19.34 9.87 -11.02
C TRP A 138 -18.80 10.85 -12.06
N ALA A 139 -17.50 10.81 -12.34
CA ALA A 139 -16.87 11.73 -13.28
C ALA A 139 -17.32 11.49 -14.73
N SER A 140 -17.48 10.23 -15.16
CA SER A 140 -17.99 9.92 -16.50
C SER A 140 -19.45 10.33 -16.66
N ALA A 141 -20.31 10.03 -15.69
CA ALA A 141 -21.73 10.40 -15.72
C ALA A 141 -21.91 11.93 -15.70
N LYS A 142 -21.11 12.65 -14.91
CA LYS A 142 -21.09 14.12 -14.90
C LYS A 142 -20.71 14.74 -16.26
N ARG A 143 -19.97 14.00 -17.10
CA ARG A 143 -19.64 14.38 -18.47
C ARG A 143 -20.69 13.96 -19.51
N GLY A 144 -21.82 13.42 -19.06
CA GLY A 144 -22.96 13.05 -19.91
C GLY A 144 -22.92 11.64 -20.48
N ALA A 145 -21.92 10.83 -20.13
CA ALA A 145 -21.82 9.45 -20.61
C ALA A 145 -22.83 8.54 -19.89
N LYS A 146 -23.53 7.69 -20.65
CA LYS A 146 -24.39 6.63 -20.09
C LYS A 146 -23.50 5.61 -19.36
N THR A 147 -23.43 5.73 -18.05
CA THR A 147 -22.44 5.03 -17.22
C THR A 147 -23.10 3.92 -16.41
N VAL A 148 -22.53 2.70 -16.47
CA VAL A 148 -22.96 1.55 -15.66
C VAL A 148 -21.83 1.11 -14.74
N LEU A 149 -22.05 1.10 -13.43
CA LEU A 149 -21.08 0.68 -12.41
C LEU A 149 -21.51 -0.65 -11.78
N LEU A 150 -20.67 -1.69 -11.90
CA LEU A 150 -20.90 -3.00 -11.31
C LEU A 150 -20.15 -3.13 -9.98
N GLU A 151 -20.86 -3.45 -8.89
CA GLU A 151 -20.28 -3.77 -7.58
C GLU A 151 -20.80 -5.11 -7.04
N ARG A 152 -19.90 -6.07 -6.90
CA ARG A 152 -20.24 -7.43 -6.44
C ARG A 152 -20.71 -7.53 -4.99
N ALA A 153 -20.28 -6.62 -4.13
CA ALA A 153 -20.50 -6.67 -2.69
C ALA A 153 -20.71 -5.25 -2.10
N PRO A 154 -21.81 -4.56 -2.44
CA PRO A 154 -22.04 -3.16 -2.07
C PRO A 154 -22.07 -2.90 -0.57
N HIS A 155 -22.42 -3.91 0.23
CA HIS A 155 -22.49 -3.83 1.70
C HIS A 155 -21.22 -4.34 2.41
N ALA A 156 -20.19 -4.78 1.66
CA ALA A 156 -18.95 -5.25 2.27
C ALA A 156 -18.21 -4.10 2.97
N LYS A 157 -17.82 -4.32 4.23
CA LYS A 157 -16.97 -3.38 4.96
C LYS A 157 -15.55 -3.42 4.40
N ALA A 158 -14.94 -2.24 4.25
CA ALA A 158 -13.60 -2.10 3.73
C ALA A 158 -12.54 -2.66 4.70
N ALA A 159 -11.51 -3.34 4.17
CA ALA A 159 -10.30 -3.70 4.91
C ALA A 159 -9.28 -2.56 4.78
N CYS A 160 -9.37 -1.55 5.66
CA CYS A 160 -8.51 -0.37 5.62
C CYS A 160 -8.44 0.29 7.01
N ALA A 161 -7.31 0.92 7.34
CA ALA A 161 -7.17 1.73 8.55
C ALA A 161 -8.07 2.99 8.52
N GLY A 162 -8.33 3.52 7.31
CA GLY A 162 -9.19 4.69 7.11
C GLY A 162 -8.53 6.05 7.35
N LEU A 163 -7.22 6.07 7.59
CA LEU A 163 -6.44 7.31 7.78
C LEU A 163 -6.15 7.98 6.43
N VAL A 164 -6.50 9.26 6.30
CA VAL A 164 -6.19 10.15 5.17
C VAL A 164 -5.72 11.51 5.67
N SER A 165 -5.11 12.34 4.81
CA SER A 165 -4.89 13.75 5.16
C SER A 165 -6.19 14.57 5.05
N PRO A 166 -6.25 15.75 5.67
CA PRO A 166 -7.30 16.73 5.41
C PRO A 166 -7.46 17.06 3.91
N GLU A 167 -6.36 17.24 3.17
CA GLU A 167 -6.37 17.50 1.72
C GLU A 167 -7.05 16.37 0.94
N THR A 168 -6.77 15.11 1.27
CA THR A 168 -7.42 13.96 0.63
C THR A 168 -8.92 13.92 0.98
N ALA A 169 -9.31 14.24 2.21
CA ALA A 169 -10.72 14.29 2.59
C ALA A 169 -11.47 15.40 1.84
N GLU A 170 -10.85 16.56 1.67
CA GLU A 170 -11.39 17.67 0.88
C GLU A 170 -11.51 17.30 -0.60
N ALA A 171 -10.46 16.72 -1.20
CA ALA A 171 -10.46 16.29 -2.60
C ALA A 171 -11.52 15.21 -2.89
N LEU A 172 -11.85 14.39 -1.89
CA LEU A 172 -12.93 13.41 -1.95
C LEU A 172 -14.30 14.00 -1.56
N ALA A 173 -14.37 15.26 -1.17
CA ALA A 173 -15.55 15.94 -0.63
C ALA A 173 -16.23 15.14 0.50
N VAL A 174 -15.42 14.56 1.41
CA VAL A 174 -15.91 13.69 2.49
C VAL A 174 -16.84 14.48 3.42
N PRO A 175 -18.09 14.02 3.63
CA PRO A 175 -18.98 14.62 4.61
C PRO A 175 -18.43 14.54 6.04
N GLN A 176 -18.67 15.58 6.84
CA GLN A 176 -18.17 15.67 8.21
C GLN A 176 -18.61 14.48 9.09
N ASN A 177 -19.82 13.96 8.90
CA ASN A 177 -20.34 12.82 9.65
C ASN A 177 -19.64 11.48 9.33
N LEU A 178 -18.75 11.44 8.34
CA LEU A 178 -17.91 10.27 8.03
C LEU A 178 -16.50 10.40 8.61
N ILE A 179 -16.16 11.51 9.25
CA ILE A 179 -14.89 11.71 9.96
C ILE A 179 -15.09 11.23 11.40
N LEU A 180 -14.38 10.16 11.77
CA LEU A 180 -14.47 9.53 13.08
C LEU A 180 -13.53 10.17 14.10
N ARG A 181 -12.31 10.53 13.65
CA ARG A 181 -11.24 11.09 14.48
C ARG A 181 -10.39 12.08 13.71
N GLU A 182 -9.94 13.09 14.41
CA GLU A 182 -8.86 13.97 13.99
C GLU A 182 -7.56 13.53 14.67
N ILE A 183 -6.48 13.43 13.90
CA ILE A 183 -5.18 12.93 14.34
C ILE A 183 -4.19 14.08 14.29
N VAL A 184 -3.60 14.38 15.45
CA VAL A 184 -2.58 15.42 15.61
C VAL A 184 -1.21 14.86 16.00
N ALA A 185 -1.13 13.57 16.35
CA ALA A 185 0.11 12.94 16.77
C ALA A 185 0.34 11.57 16.12
N VAL A 186 1.62 11.25 15.91
CA VAL A 186 2.10 9.92 15.56
C VAL A 186 3.13 9.46 16.57
N ARG A 187 2.93 8.24 17.08
CA ARG A 187 3.87 7.53 17.94
C ARG A 187 4.55 6.42 17.15
N ILE A 188 5.86 6.50 17.04
CA ILE A 188 6.69 5.58 16.26
C ILE A 188 7.44 4.67 17.22
N PHE A 189 7.21 3.36 17.10
CA PHE A 189 7.90 2.32 17.84
C PHE A 189 9.01 1.74 16.97
N SER A 190 10.23 1.79 17.49
CA SER A 190 11.42 1.27 16.82
C SER A 190 11.53 -0.25 16.99
N PRO A 191 12.34 -0.94 16.17
CA PRO A 191 12.55 -2.39 16.31
C PRO A 191 13.04 -2.84 17.69
N LYS A 192 13.77 -1.99 18.43
CA LYS A 192 14.24 -2.24 19.80
C LYS A 192 13.30 -1.69 20.89
N GLY A 193 12.09 -1.26 20.52
CA GLY A 193 11.07 -0.82 21.47
C GLY A 193 11.21 0.62 21.98
N LYS A 194 12.08 1.45 21.37
CA LYS A 194 12.09 2.89 21.67
C LYS A 194 10.85 3.54 21.07
N ILE A 195 10.34 4.55 21.76
CA ILE A 195 9.13 5.26 21.40
C ILE A 195 9.49 6.70 21.09
N TYR A 196 9.04 7.18 19.93
CA TYR A 196 9.21 8.55 19.48
C TYR A 196 7.85 9.14 19.17
N GLU A 197 7.59 10.36 19.60
CA GLU A 197 6.31 11.03 19.36
C GLU A 197 6.52 12.34 18.60
N ILE A 198 5.73 12.53 17.55
CA ILE A 198 5.69 13.76 16.77
C ILE A 198 4.25 14.27 16.86
N ARG A 199 4.09 15.49 17.38
CA ARG A 199 2.79 16.14 17.56
C ARG A 199 2.75 17.46 16.79
N ALA A 200 1.71 17.63 16.00
CA ALA A 200 1.41 18.86 15.27
C ALA A 200 0.41 19.73 16.05
N GLU A 201 0.38 21.02 15.73
CA GLU A 201 -0.56 21.98 16.33
C GLU A 201 -1.99 21.83 15.79
N LYS A 202 -2.13 21.26 14.58
CA LYS A 202 -3.39 21.06 13.89
C LYS A 202 -3.51 19.62 13.39
N PRO A 203 -4.72 19.11 13.16
CA PRO A 203 -4.93 17.80 12.57
C PRO A 203 -4.17 17.64 11.25
N LYS A 204 -3.34 16.60 11.19
CA LYS A 204 -2.60 16.18 9.98
C LYS A 204 -3.15 14.88 9.39
N GLY A 205 -4.04 14.20 10.11
CA GLY A 205 -4.75 13.03 9.64
C GLY A 205 -6.22 13.03 10.09
N LEU A 206 -7.06 12.41 9.28
CA LEU A 206 -8.47 12.15 9.55
C LEU A 206 -8.72 10.66 9.41
N VAL A 207 -9.40 10.06 10.39
CA VAL A 207 -9.82 8.67 10.32
C VAL A 207 -11.27 8.63 9.85
N LEU A 208 -11.51 7.91 8.75
CA LEU A 208 -12.83 7.86 8.12
C LEU A 208 -13.60 6.58 8.45
N ASP A 209 -14.93 6.69 8.45
CA ASP A 209 -15.82 5.54 8.21
C ASP A 209 -15.70 5.15 6.74
N ARG A 210 -14.91 4.12 6.49
CA ARG A 210 -14.67 3.60 5.14
C ARG A 210 -15.88 2.93 4.52
N THR A 211 -16.79 2.38 5.32
CA THR A 211 -18.01 1.75 4.79
C THR A 211 -18.99 2.83 4.37
N GLY A 212 -19.18 3.84 5.22
CA GLY A 212 -19.96 5.05 4.92
C GLY A 212 -19.42 5.79 3.69
N LEU A 213 -18.10 5.98 3.60
CA LEU A 213 -17.46 6.66 2.46
C LEU A 213 -17.74 5.93 1.14
N ASN A 214 -17.56 4.62 1.09
CA ASN A 214 -17.80 3.85 -0.13
C ASN A 214 -19.26 3.96 -0.58
N ARG A 215 -20.22 3.90 0.37
CA ARG A 215 -21.65 4.07 0.07
C ARG A 215 -21.94 5.48 -0.44
N TRP A 216 -21.41 6.50 0.24
CA TRP A 216 -21.61 7.89 -0.12
C TRP A 216 -21.07 8.19 -1.52
N LEU A 217 -19.86 7.74 -1.85
CA LEU A 217 -19.27 7.92 -3.19
C LEU A 217 -20.10 7.26 -4.30
N ARG A 218 -20.63 6.05 -4.07
CA ARG A 218 -21.56 5.43 -5.03
C ARG A 218 -22.85 6.21 -5.18
N GLY A 219 -23.40 6.72 -4.06
CA GLY A 219 -24.56 7.60 -4.09
C GLY A 219 -24.29 8.91 -4.85
N GLN A 220 -23.06 9.44 -4.83
CA GLN A 220 -22.69 10.57 -5.68
C GLN A 220 -22.69 10.19 -7.17
N ALA A 221 -22.19 9.00 -7.51
CA ALA A 221 -22.24 8.51 -8.88
C ALA A 221 -23.69 8.34 -9.38
N GLU A 222 -24.57 7.75 -8.57
CA GLU A 222 -26.00 7.62 -8.86
C GLU A 222 -26.66 8.98 -9.09
N LYS A 223 -26.39 9.96 -8.21
CA LYS A 223 -26.90 11.33 -8.36
C LYS A 223 -26.39 12.05 -9.62
N ALA A 224 -25.21 11.68 -10.09
CA ALA A 224 -24.65 12.20 -11.34
C ALA A 224 -25.21 11.51 -12.60
N GLY A 225 -26.06 10.49 -12.44
CA GLY A 225 -26.71 9.76 -13.53
C GLY A 225 -26.09 8.39 -13.86
N ALA A 226 -25.13 7.89 -13.06
CA ALA A 226 -24.61 6.54 -13.24
C ALA A 226 -25.61 5.49 -12.72
N GLU A 227 -25.81 4.42 -13.48
CA GLU A 227 -26.56 3.25 -13.01
C GLU A 227 -25.63 2.34 -12.20
N VAL A 228 -25.96 2.11 -10.92
CA VAL A 228 -25.15 1.25 -10.04
C VAL A 228 -25.82 -0.10 -9.88
N LEU A 229 -25.20 -1.13 -10.47
CA LEU A 229 -25.69 -2.50 -10.46
C LEU A 229 -24.98 -3.31 -9.36
N PRO A 230 -25.71 -3.93 -8.42
CA PRO A 230 -25.15 -4.87 -7.45
C PRO A 230 -24.85 -6.22 -8.13
N ALA A 231 -23.87 -6.23 -9.03
CA ALA A 231 -23.54 -7.35 -9.90
C ALA A 231 -22.03 -7.62 -9.93
N GLU A 232 -21.68 -8.89 -10.16
CA GLU A 232 -20.32 -9.32 -10.41
C GLU A 232 -20.12 -9.54 -11.92
N ALA A 233 -19.05 -8.96 -12.48
CA ALA A 233 -18.61 -9.28 -13.83
C ALA A 233 -17.90 -10.64 -13.82
N LEU A 234 -18.38 -11.57 -14.63
CA LEU A 234 -17.89 -12.95 -14.69
C LEU A 234 -17.04 -13.23 -15.93
N ALA A 235 -17.31 -12.53 -17.03
CA ALA A 235 -16.54 -12.62 -18.27
C ALA A 235 -16.57 -11.29 -19.03
N ILE A 236 -15.58 -11.10 -19.89
CA ILE A 236 -15.54 -10.00 -20.88
C ILE A 236 -15.51 -10.66 -22.26
N ARG A 237 -16.46 -10.31 -23.14
CA ARG A 237 -16.56 -10.82 -24.51
C ARG A 237 -16.58 -9.65 -25.47
N GLY A 238 -15.42 -9.29 -26.01
CA GLY A 238 -15.29 -8.04 -26.75
C GLY A 238 -15.70 -6.86 -25.87
N LYS A 239 -16.73 -6.12 -26.29
CA LYS A 239 -17.28 -4.96 -25.59
C LYS A 239 -18.51 -5.26 -24.72
N THR A 240 -18.61 -6.49 -24.25
CA THR A 240 -19.73 -6.95 -23.41
C THR A 240 -19.21 -7.52 -22.10
N LEU A 241 -19.69 -6.98 -20.97
CA LEU A 241 -19.53 -7.60 -19.65
C LEU A 241 -20.65 -8.61 -19.44
N VAL A 242 -20.29 -9.83 -19.03
CA VAL A 242 -21.28 -10.87 -18.72
C VAL A 242 -21.42 -10.95 -17.21
N THR A 243 -22.64 -10.77 -16.70
CA THR A 243 -22.99 -11.01 -15.29
C THR A 243 -23.85 -12.29 -15.16
N LYS A 244 -24.31 -12.60 -13.94
CA LYS A 244 -25.27 -13.71 -13.73
C LYS A 244 -26.67 -13.42 -14.29
N LYS A 245 -27.06 -12.15 -14.38
CA LYS A 245 -28.44 -11.73 -14.67
C LYS A 245 -28.59 -11.12 -16.05
N GLU A 246 -27.58 -10.36 -16.47
CA GLU A 246 -27.60 -9.51 -17.65
C GLU A 246 -26.23 -9.42 -18.31
N GLU A 247 -26.25 -9.04 -19.59
CA GLU A 247 -25.06 -8.63 -20.32
C GLU A 247 -25.06 -7.11 -20.41
N VAL A 248 -23.90 -6.48 -20.23
CA VAL A 248 -23.73 -5.03 -20.29
C VAL A 248 -22.82 -4.70 -21.46
N GLU A 249 -23.36 -4.08 -22.50
CA GLU A 249 -22.58 -3.59 -23.64
C GLU A 249 -21.98 -2.22 -23.32
N PHE A 250 -20.73 -2.00 -23.72
CA PHE A 250 -20.02 -0.78 -23.38
C PHE A 250 -19.16 -0.22 -24.52
N GLY A 251 -19.07 1.11 -24.60
CA GLY A 251 -18.10 1.80 -25.46
C GLY A 251 -16.67 1.69 -24.90
N VAL A 252 -16.51 2.02 -23.62
CA VAL A 252 -15.25 2.01 -22.85
C VAL A 252 -15.43 1.27 -21.52
N LEU A 253 -14.39 0.57 -21.07
CA LEU A 253 -14.33 -0.15 -19.80
C LEU A 253 -13.34 0.48 -18.82
N ILE A 254 -13.76 0.69 -17.58
CA ILE A 254 -12.90 1.08 -16.47
C ILE A 254 -12.79 -0.10 -15.48
N GLY A 255 -11.60 -0.67 -15.35
CA GLY A 255 -11.26 -1.65 -14.31
C GLY A 255 -10.86 -0.96 -13.01
N ALA A 256 -11.74 -0.98 -12.02
CA ALA A 256 -11.54 -0.46 -10.67
C ALA A 256 -11.68 -1.58 -9.59
N ASP A 257 -11.42 -2.81 -9.99
CA ASP A 257 -11.77 -4.07 -9.31
C ASP A 257 -10.67 -4.63 -8.39
N GLY A 258 -9.76 -3.75 -7.97
CA GLY A 258 -8.77 -4.03 -6.93
C GLY A 258 -7.51 -4.74 -7.43
N ALA A 259 -6.61 -5.07 -6.49
CA ALA A 259 -5.24 -5.51 -6.81
C ALA A 259 -5.13 -6.83 -7.58
N ARG A 260 -6.16 -7.68 -7.55
CA ARG A 260 -6.22 -8.94 -8.30
C ARG A 260 -6.84 -8.80 -9.70
N SER A 261 -7.27 -7.58 -10.04
CA SER A 261 -8.04 -7.14 -11.20
C SER A 261 -8.43 -8.26 -12.17
N PHE A 262 -9.70 -8.63 -12.13
CA PHE A 262 -10.34 -9.47 -13.13
C PHE A 262 -10.25 -8.81 -14.51
N VAL A 263 -10.49 -7.49 -14.61
CA VAL A 263 -10.38 -6.74 -15.87
C VAL A 263 -8.98 -6.85 -16.45
N ALA A 264 -7.94 -6.58 -15.66
CA ALA A 264 -6.56 -6.67 -16.15
C ALA A 264 -6.25 -8.07 -16.70
N LYS A 265 -6.65 -9.12 -15.98
CA LYS A 265 -6.43 -10.51 -16.41
C LYS A 265 -7.20 -10.88 -17.68
N ALA A 266 -8.46 -10.48 -17.77
CA ALA A 266 -9.31 -10.77 -18.93
C ALA A 266 -8.77 -10.12 -20.21
N LEU A 267 -8.09 -8.98 -20.09
CA LEU A 267 -7.50 -8.24 -21.21
C LEU A 267 -6.02 -8.56 -21.45
N GLY A 268 -5.40 -9.41 -20.64
CA GLY A 268 -3.96 -9.69 -20.75
C GLY A 268 -3.06 -8.52 -20.32
N LEU A 269 -3.61 -7.52 -19.62
CA LEU A 269 -2.82 -6.41 -19.07
C LEU A 269 -1.92 -6.90 -17.93
N PRO A 270 -0.71 -6.32 -17.81
CA PRO A 270 0.24 -6.71 -16.76
C PRO A 270 -0.31 -6.42 -15.36
N SER A 271 0.08 -7.27 -14.40
CA SER A 271 -0.24 -7.08 -12.98
C SER A 271 0.86 -6.27 -12.27
N PRO A 272 0.55 -5.61 -11.14
CA PRO A 272 1.57 -5.01 -10.26
C PRO A 272 2.66 -6.02 -9.87
N GLY A 273 3.91 -5.58 -9.83
CA GLY A 273 5.07 -6.45 -9.55
C GLY A 273 5.16 -6.95 -8.11
N GLU A 274 4.55 -6.25 -7.16
CA GLU A 274 4.51 -6.62 -5.76
C GLU A 274 3.10 -6.38 -5.18
N ILE A 275 2.62 -7.33 -4.37
CA ILE A 275 1.34 -7.24 -3.66
C ILE A 275 1.56 -7.66 -2.20
N LEU A 276 1.25 -6.76 -1.27
CA LEU A 276 1.22 -7.03 0.16
C LEU A 276 -0.19 -7.46 0.59
N VAL A 277 -0.27 -8.28 1.64
CA VAL A 277 -1.49 -8.55 2.41
C VAL A 277 -1.50 -7.58 3.59
N GLY A 278 -2.43 -6.63 3.58
CA GLY A 278 -2.77 -5.82 4.74
C GLY A 278 -3.82 -6.56 5.57
N ILE A 279 -3.49 -6.92 6.81
CA ILE A 279 -4.42 -7.59 7.74
C ILE A 279 -4.60 -6.73 8.99
N GLN A 280 -5.84 -6.63 9.48
CA GLN A 280 -6.19 -5.72 10.57
C GLN A 280 -7.31 -6.30 11.43
N ALA A 281 -7.19 -6.12 12.74
CA ALA A 281 -8.23 -6.31 13.71
C ALA A 281 -8.90 -4.97 14.06
N GLU A 282 -10.23 -4.99 14.23
CA GLU A 282 -10.91 -3.98 15.05
C GLU A 282 -10.88 -4.49 16.50
N THR A 283 -10.37 -3.67 17.40
CA THR A 283 -10.00 -4.05 18.76
C THR A 283 -10.55 -3.03 19.74
N ARG A 284 -11.11 -3.47 20.89
CA ARG A 284 -11.52 -2.56 21.97
C ARG A 284 -10.29 -1.94 22.66
N ALA A 285 -9.95 -0.73 22.26
CA ALA A 285 -8.81 0.03 22.77
C ALA A 285 -8.98 1.52 22.44
N GLU A 286 -8.27 2.38 23.16
CA GLU A 286 -8.32 3.84 22.99
C GLU A 286 -6.92 4.40 22.77
N LEU A 287 -6.79 5.32 21.81
CA LEU A 287 -5.54 6.00 21.46
C LEU A 287 -5.71 7.52 21.37
N GLY A 288 -6.91 8.05 21.60
CA GLY A 288 -7.21 9.48 21.51
C GLY A 288 -6.98 10.02 20.09
N ASP A 289 -6.16 11.07 19.99
CA ASP A 289 -5.82 11.78 18.76
C ASP A 289 -4.48 11.32 18.13
N THR A 290 -4.01 10.14 18.53
CA THR A 290 -2.68 9.62 18.19
C THR A 290 -2.78 8.32 17.39
N VAL A 291 -1.99 8.21 16.33
CA VAL A 291 -1.77 6.93 15.62
C VAL A 291 -0.43 6.32 16.03
N GLU A 292 -0.35 4.99 16.04
CA GLU A 292 0.90 4.27 16.27
C GLU A 292 1.42 3.63 15.00
N VAL A 293 2.73 3.72 14.77
CA VAL A 293 3.46 3.05 13.71
C VAL A 293 4.56 2.20 14.34
N HIS A 294 4.58 0.91 14.03
CA HIS A 294 5.45 -0.07 14.66
C HIS A 294 6.38 -0.72 13.64
N PHE A 295 7.68 -0.47 13.80
CA PHE A 295 8.74 -1.13 13.03
C PHE A 295 9.28 -2.36 13.77
N GLY A 296 9.69 -3.39 13.03
CA GLY A 296 10.24 -4.62 13.59
C GLY A 296 9.20 -5.73 13.87
N ILE A 297 7.90 -5.43 13.77
CA ILE A 297 6.83 -6.45 13.81
C ILE A 297 6.83 -7.30 12.53
N VAL A 298 7.04 -6.64 11.38
CA VAL A 298 7.26 -7.25 10.08
C VAL A 298 8.50 -6.62 9.42
N PRO A 299 9.35 -7.40 8.73
CA PRO A 299 10.62 -6.89 8.22
C PRO A 299 10.50 -5.99 6.97
N GLU A 300 9.49 -6.20 6.13
CA GLU A 300 9.36 -5.57 4.80
C GLU A 300 8.39 -4.38 4.77
N PHE A 301 7.78 -4.05 5.91
CA PHE A 301 6.86 -2.93 6.08
C PHE A 301 6.73 -2.52 7.56
N PHE A 302 5.53 -2.13 8.01
CA PHE A 302 5.24 -1.78 9.39
C PHE A 302 3.86 -2.29 9.84
N ALA A 303 3.68 -2.32 11.15
CA ALA A 303 2.38 -2.50 11.80
C ALA A 303 1.84 -1.14 12.29
N TRP A 304 0.54 -1.04 12.52
CA TRP A 304 -0.12 0.19 12.93
C TRP A 304 -1.20 -0.04 13.98
N ALA A 305 -1.51 1.00 14.73
CA ALA A 305 -2.74 1.11 15.49
C ALA A 305 -3.36 2.50 15.25
N VAL A 306 -4.61 2.54 14.81
CA VAL A 306 -5.29 3.79 14.43
C VAL A 306 -6.62 3.87 15.20
N PRO A 307 -6.88 4.93 15.98
CA PRO A 307 -8.17 5.09 16.65
C PRO A 307 -9.28 5.22 15.62
N ALA A 308 -10.44 4.66 15.88
CA ALA A 308 -11.56 4.63 14.95
C ALA A 308 -12.84 5.13 15.65
N GLU A 309 -13.89 4.31 15.70
CA GLU A 309 -15.07 4.59 16.50
C GLU A 309 -14.72 4.64 18.01
N GLU A 310 -15.62 5.17 18.84
CA GLU A 310 -15.38 5.30 20.28
C GLU A 310 -15.03 3.97 20.96
N GLY A 311 -13.90 3.94 21.67
CA GLY A 311 -13.36 2.75 22.31
C GLY A 311 -12.91 1.65 21.33
N VAL A 312 -12.70 1.98 20.05
CA VAL A 312 -12.26 1.03 19.02
C VAL A 312 -10.99 1.54 18.32
N CYS A 313 -10.01 0.65 18.21
CA CYS A 313 -8.83 0.84 17.38
C CYS A 313 -8.78 -0.16 16.23
N ARG A 314 -8.24 0.28 15.11
CA ARG A 314 -7.89 -0.51 13.94
C ARG A 314 -6.41 -0.85 14.04
N VAL A 315 -6.10 -2.08 14.45
CA VAL A 315 -4.74 -2.58 14.71
C VAL A 315 -4.33 -3.58 13.64
N GLY A 316 -3.28 -3.31 12.87
CA GLY A 316 -2.96 -4.11 11.70
C GLY A 316 -1.50 -4.06 11.27
N LEU A 317 -1.21 -4.72 10.17
CA LEU A 317 0.09 -4.72 9.50
C LEU A 317 -0.06 -5.07 8.03
N ALA A 318 0.95 -4.78 7.22
CA ALA A 318 1.01 -5.26 5.85
C ALA A 318 2.30 -6.04 5.58
N THR A 319 2.19 -7.12 4.80
CA THR A 319 3.29 -8.06 4.62
C THR A 319 3.19 -8.81 3.29
N ASN A 320 4.33 -9.21 2.72
CA ASN A 320 4.42 -10.10 1.56
C ASN A 320 4.41 -11.59 1.95
N PHE A 321 4.36 -11.94 3.24
CA PHE A 321 4.28 -13.32 3.72
C PHE A 321 2.90 -14.00 3.54
N GLY A 322 1.99 -13.36 2.80
CA GLY A 322 0.72 -13.95 2.38
C GLY A 322 -0.15 -14.40 3.56
N ARG A 323 -0.51 -15.69 3.58
CA ARG A 323 -1.35 -16.28 4.65
C ARG A 323 -0.70 -16.21 6.04
N LYS A 324 0.63 -16.09 6.14
CA LYS A 324 1.31 -15.98 7.43
C LYS A 324 1.11 -14.63 8.12
N ALA A 325 0.52 -13.64 7.44
CA ALA A 325 0.18 -12.33 8.01
C ALA A 325 -0.60 -12.43 9.34
N ILE A 326 -1.46 -13.44 9.47
CA ILE A 326 -2.25 -13.67 10.70
C ILE A 326 -1.39 -13.99 11.92
N PHE A 327 -0.25 -14.66 11.76
CA PHE A 327 0.64 -14.97 12.88
C PHE A 327 1.32 -13.71 13.41
N PHE A 328 1.79 -12.83 12.50
CA PHE A 328 2.34 -11.54 12.87
C PHE A 328 1.28 -10.67 13.56
N LEU A 329 0.03 -10.65 13.05
CA LEU A 329 -1.05 -9.86 13.66
C LEU A 329 -1.38 -10.36 15.07
N ARG A 330 -1.51 -11.68 15.25
CA ARG A 330 -1.79 -12.28 16.56
C ARG A 330 -0.68 -11.98 17.57
N ASN A 331 0.58 -12.12 17.15
CA ASN A 331 1.72 -11.78 18.00
C ASN A 331 1.71 -10.29 18.38
N PHE A 332 1.46 -9.40 17.41
CA PHE A 332 1.40 -7.97 17.66
C PHE A 332 0.26 -7.58 18.62
N LEU A 333 -0.94 -8.16 18.44
CA LEU A 333 -2.06 -7.96 19.34
C LEU A 333 -1.75 -8.48 20.75
N ALA A 334 -1.17 -9.68 20.87
CA ALA A 334 -0.83 -10.27 22.16
C ALA A 334 0.23 -9.44 22.92
N THR A 335 1.18 -8.83 22.22
CA THR A 335 2.25 -8.04 22.86
C THR A 335 1.82 -6.61 23.19
N ARG A 336 1.14 -5.93 22.27
CA ARG A 336 0.78 -4.50 22.43
C ARG A 336 -0.61 -4.29 23.05
N PHE A 337 -1.52 -5.24 22.90
CA PHE A 337 -2.92 -5.18 23.33
C PHE A 337 -3.40 -6.50 24.01
N PRO A 338 -2.69 -7.03 25.02
CA PRO A 338 -2.90 -8.39 25.56
C PRO A 338 -4.30 -8.68 26.10
N HIS A 339 -5.04 -7.65 26.54
CA HIS A 339 -6.37 -7.78 27.15
C HIS A 339 -7.48 -7.20 26.29
N ALA A 340 -7.16 -6.74 25.08
CA ALA A 340 -8.13 -6.06 24.25
C ALA A 340 -9.01 -7.07 23.51
N GLU A 341 -10.33 -6.86 23.57
CA GLU A 341 -11.29 -7.67 22.84
C GLU A 341 -11.13 -7.47 21.33
N ILE A 342 -10.98 -8.56 20.58
CA ILE A 342 -10.92 -8.54 19.12
C ILE A 342 -12.35 -8.69 18.58
N LEU A 343 -12.88 -7.62 17.99
CA LEU A 343 -14.23 -7.57 17.46
C LEU A 343 -14.34 -8.28 16.10
N ARG A 344 -13.33 -8.10 15.24
CA ARG A 344 -13.24 -8.74 13.92
C ARG A 344 -11.86 -8.58 13.30
N VAL A 345 -11.54 -9.48 12.39
CA VAL A 345 -10.33 -9.41 11.56
C VAL A 345 -10.69 -9.32 10.09
N ARG A 346 -10.00 -8.46 9.34
CA ARG A 346 -10.16 -8.27 7.90
C ARG A 346 -8.81 -8.22 7.21
N ALA A 347 -8.79 -8.61 5.93
CA ALA A 347 -7.61 -8.50 5.10
C ALA A 347 -7.92 -7.90 3.73
N GLY A 348 -6.96 -7.17 3.17
CA GLY A 348 -6.99 -6.58 1.85
C GLY A 348 -5.63 -6.71 1.16
N LEU A 349 -5.62 -6.49 -0.15
CA LEU A 349 -4.40 -6.53 -0.95
C LEU A 349 -3.96 -5.12 -1.29
N ILE A 350 -2.66 -4.86 -1.11
CA ILE A 350 -2.03 -3.57 -1.32
C ILE A 350 -0.97 -3.74 -2.43
N PRO A 351 -1.26 -3.34 -3.67
CA PRO A 351 -0.28 -3.38 -4.75
C PRO A 351 0.77 -2.30 -4.51
N ILE A 352 2.03 -2.63 -4.77
CA ILE A 352 3.14 -1.69 -4.65
C ILE A 352 3.68 -1.41 -6.06
N GLY A 353 3.49 -0.18 -6.49
CA GLY A 353 3.88 0.28 -7.81
C GLY A 353 2.87 -0.11 -8.91
N PRO A 354 2.83 0.66 -10.00
CA PRO A 354 1.92 0.42 -11.11
C PRO A 354 2.45 -0.71 -12.00
N PRO A 355 1.57 -1.40 -12.75
CA PRO A 355 2.01 -2.26 -13.83
C PRO A 355 2.65 -1.43 -14.97
N ALA A 356 3.35 -2.12 -15.88
CA ALA A 356 4.00 -1.48 -17.03
C ALA A 356 3.00 -0.78 -17.96
N GLN A 357 1.76 -1.28 -18.00
CA GLN A 357 0.68 -0.77 -18.83
C GLN A 357 -0.64 -0.80 -18.05
N THR A 358 -1.43 0.26 -18.19
CA THR A 358 -2.70 0.49 -17.46
C THR A 358 -3.85 0.85 -18.39
N ALA A 359 -3.61 0.90 -19.70
CA ALA A 359 -4.59 1.24 -20.71
C ALA A 359 -4.40 0.35 -21.94
N GLU A 360 -5.50 -0.04 -22.58
CA GLU A 360 -5.47 -0.72 -23.87
C GLU A 360 -6.78 -0.53 -24.62
N LYS A 361 -6.71 -0.06 -25.88
CA LYS A 361 -7.82 0.16 -26.84
C LYS A 361 -9.07 0.81 -26.24
N TRP A 362 -9.94 0.01 -25.63
CA TRP A 362 -11.23 0.41 -25.07
C TRP A 362 -11.30 0.24 -23.55
N ALA A 363 -10.19 -0.03 -22.86
CA ALA A 363 -10.15 -0.24 -21.43
C ALA A 363 -9.02 0.49 -20.72
N ILE A 364 -9.28 0.92 -19.49
CA ILE A 364 -8.29 1.49 -18.58
C ILE A 364 -8.42 0.89 -17.17
N LEU A 365 -7.32 0.87 -16.43
CA LEU A 365 -7.27 0.46 -15.03
C LEU A 365 -7.11 1.69 -14.13
N VAL A 366 -7.73 1.66 -12.94
CA VAL A 366 -7.64 2.74 -11.95
C VAL A 366 -7.62 2.21 -10.51
N GLY A 367 -7.08 3.01 -9.59
CA GLY A 367 -6.93 2.64 -8.18
C GLY A 367 -5.98 1.44 -8.00
N ASN A 368 -6.36 0.50 -7.12
CA ASN A 368 -5.53 -0.67 -6.84
C ASN A 368 -5.36 -1.58 -8.07
N ALA A 369 -6.29 -1.58 -9.03
CA ALA A 369 -6.11 -2.34 -10.28
C ALA A 369 -4.92 -1.80 -11.10
N ALA A 370 -4.68 -0.48 -11.04
CA ALA A 370 -3.55 0.20 -11.68
C ALA A 370 -2.33 0.39 -10.77
N GLY A 371 -2.31 -0.20 -9.56
CA GLY A 371 -1.22 0.00 -8.61
C GLY A 371 -1.04 1.44 -8.15
N GLN A 372 -2.10 2.27 -8.21
CA GLN A 372 -2.09 3.67 -7.78
C GLN A 372 -2.16 3.76 -6.25
N VAL A 373 -1.07 3.37 -5.59
CA VAL A 373 -0.92 3.33 -4.13
C VAL A 373 0.42 3.92 -3.72
N LYS A 374 0.45 4.69 -2.62
CA LYS A 374 1.68 5.24 -2.05
C LYS A 374 2.59 4.10 -1.57
N PRO A 375 3.77 3.87 -2.18
CA PRO A 375 4.59 2.67 -1.91
C PRO A 375 5.13 2.58 -0.47
N LEU A 376 5.34 3.71 0.19
CA LEU A 376 5.87 3.77 1.56
C LEU A 376 4.81 3.55 2.63
N THR A 377 3.54 3.89 2.37
CA THR A 377 2.48 3.90 3.39
C THR A 377 1.35 2.93 3.09
N GLY A 378 1.24 2.44 1.86
CA GLY A 378 0.13 1.58 1.42
C GLY A 378 -1.20 2.32 1.24
N GLY A 379 -1.21 3.65 1.43
CA GLY A 379 -2.40 4.48 1.27
C GLY A 379 -2.72 4.75 -0.20
N GLY A 380 -3.94 4.42 -0.65
CA GLY A 380 -4.37 4.62 -2.04
C GLY A 380 -5.35 5.78 -2.26
N LEU A 381 -6.05 6.26 -1.22
CA LEU A 381 -7.14 7.24 -1.38
C LEU A 381 -6.68 8.57 -1.98
N ALA A 382 -5.50 9.07 -1.59
CA ALA A 382 -4.93 10.30 -2.14
C ALA A 382 -4.70 10.24 -3.66
N PHE A 383 -4.19 9.10 -4.16
CA PHE A 383 -3.99 8.90 -5.58
C PHE A 383 -5.31 8.63 -6.30
N ILE A 384 -6.22 7.88 -5.69
CA ILE A 384 -7.57 7.65 -6.21
C ILE A 384 -8.34 8.95 -6.40
N ALA A 385 -8.29 9.87 -5.43
CA ALA A 385 -8.97 11.18 -5.51
C ALA A 385 -8.55 11.99 -6.75
N ARG A 386 -7.33 11.76 -7.26
CA ARG A 386 -6.77 12.46 -8.41
C ARG A 386 -6.95 11.67 -9.71
N CYS A 387 -6.68 10.36 -9.69
CA CYS A 387 -6.67 9.52 -10.89
C CYS A 387 -8.06 9.01 -11.30
N ALA A 388 -8.99 8.80 -10.36
CA ALA A 388 -10.32 8.29 -10.69
C ALA A 388 -11.19 9.29 -11.47
N PRO A 389 -11.25 10.59 -11.09
CA PRO A 389 -11.94 11.57 -11.91
C PRO A 389 -11.36 11.67 -13.32
N LEU A 390 -10.02 11.70 -13.44
CA LEU A 390 -9.33 11.68 -14.73
C LEU A 390 -9.74 10.47 -15.59
N ALA A 391 -9.78 9.27 -15.00
CA ALA A 391 -10.20 8.06 -15.70
C ALA A 391 -11.64 8.17 -16.23
N GLY A 392 -12.57 8.64 -15.40
CA GLY A 392 -13.97 8.83 -15.79
C GLY A 392 -14.15 9.88 -16.89
N GLU A 393 -13.48 11.03 -16.76
CA GLU A 393 -13.56 12.11 -17.75
C GLU A 393 -12.98 11.71 -19.11
N MET A 394 -11.91 10.93 -19.13
CA MET A 394 -11.31 10.43 -20.37
C MET A 394 -12.15 9.31 -20.98
N ALA A 395 -12.72 8.42 -20.16
CA ALA A 395 -13.63 7.38 -20.66
C ALA A 395 -14.89 7.97 -21.31
N ALA A 396 -15.45 9.04 -20.76
CA ALA A 396 -16.59 9.74 -21.35
C ALA A 396 -16.29 10.39 -22.72
N GLN A 397 -15.02 10.64 -23.05
CA GLN A 397 -14.60 11.13 -24.37
C GLN A 397 -14.43 10.00 -25.41
N GLY A 398 -14.60 8.74 -24.99
CA GLY A 398 -14.45 7.57 -25.83
C GLY A 398 -13.02 7.07 -25.98
N GLU A 399 -12.86 6.01 -26.78
CA GLU A 399 -11.61 5.23 -26.89
C GLU A 399 -10.38 6.06 -27.26
N LYS A 400 -10.53 7.05 -28.14
CA LYS A 400 -9.40 7.86 -28.65
C LYS A 400 -8.69 8.60 -27.52
N ALA A 401 -9.42 9.02 -26.48
CA ALA A 401 -8.83 9.70 -25.33
C ALA A 401 -7.95 8.76 -24.51
N LEU A 402 -8.23 7.46 -24.48
CA LEU A 402 -7.54 6.49 -23.62
C LEU A 402 -6.06 6.31 -23.97
N ALA A 403 -5.66 6.65 -25.20
CA ALA A 403 -4.25 6.67 -25.62
C ALA A 403 -3.39 7.61 -24.75
N GLU A 404 -3.96 8.71 -24.24
CA GLU A 404 -3.26 9.66 -23.38
C GLU A 404 -3.44 9.36 -21.89
N TYR A 405 -4.33 8.44 -21.50
CA TYR A 405 -4.66 8.19 -20.08
C TYR A 405 -3.43 7.81 -19.29
N GLU A 406 -2.62 6.89 -19.81
CA GLU A 406 -1.44 6.42 -19.11
C GLU A 406 -0.44 7.56 -18.82
N LYS A 407 -0.17 8.37 -19.84
CA LYS A 407 0.71 9.53 -19.71
C LYS A 407 0.13 10.57 -18.73
N ALA A 408 -1.18 10.80 -18.79
CA ALA A 408 -1.86 11.79 -17.96
C ALA A 408 -1.81 11.42 -16.48
N TRP A 409 -2.17 10.18 -16.09
CA TRP A 409 -2.12 9.80 -14.68
C TRP A 409 -0.69 9.70 -14.16
N ARG A 410 0.27 9.23 -14.99
CA ARG A 410 1.70 9.21 -14.63
C ARG A 410 2.23 10.63 -14.41
N LYS A 411 1.80 11.62 -15.18
CA LYS A 411 2.14 13.03 -14.93
C LYS A 411 1.56 13.53 -13.60
N LEU A 412 0.37 13.07 -13.24
CA LEU A 412 -0.36 13.55 -12.06
C LEU A 412 0.28 13.09 -10.75
N ILE A 413 0.64 11.80 -10.65
CA ILE A 413 1.13 11.19 -9.39
C ILE A 413 2.53 10.58 -9.50
N GLY A 414 3.16 10.61 -10.67
CA GLY A 414 4.40 9.88 -10.94
C GLY A 414 5.59 10.31 -10.08
N GLU A 415 5.74 11.61 -9.80
CA GLU A 415 6.82 12.12 -8.93
C GLU A 415 6.73 11.52 -7.52
N GLU A 416 5.54 11.54 -6.90
CA GLU A 416 5.33 10.98 -5.56
C GLU A 416 5.44 9.46 -5.55
N LEU A 417 4.92 8.80 -6.59
CA LEU A 417 5.01 7.35 -6.75
C LEU A 417 6.46 6.88 -6.88
N GLU A 418 7.26 7.57 -7.71
CA GLU A 418 8.67 7.28 -7.90
C GLU A 418 9.48 7.54 -6.62
N PHE A 419 9.23 8.66 -5.95
CA PHE A 419 9.82 8.97 -4.65
C PHE A 419 9.56 7.83 -3.65
N GLY A 420 8.30 7.39 -3.56
CA GLY A 420 7.92 6.29 -2.68
C GLY A 420 8.57 4.95 -3.06
N LEU A 421 8.67 4.63 -4.35
CA LEU A 421 9.28 3.38 -4.83
C LEU A 421 10.78 3.33 -4.49
N ARG A 422 11.51 4.43 -4.70
CA ARG A 422 12.93 4.53 -4.30
C ARG A 422 13.10 4.44 -2.79
N GLY A 423 12.25 5.14 -2.04
CA GLY A 423 12.22 5.07 -0.58
C GLY A 423 12.00 3.63 -0.09
N ARG A 424 11.07 2.90 -0.72
CA ARG A 424 10.81 1.48 -0.40
C ARG A 424 12.02 0.60 -0.69
N GLN A 425 12.70 0.78 -1.82
CA GLN A 425 13.91 0.01 -2.14
C GLN A 425 15.02 0.19 -1.11
N VAL A 426 15.14 1.39 -0.54
CA VAL A 426 16.08 1.64 0.55
C VAL A 426 15.59 1.09 1.87
N PHE A 427 14.31 1.25 2.19
CA PHE A 427 13.71 0.67 3.38
C PHE A 427 13.98 -0.84 3.48
N LEU A 428 13.81 -1.57 2.37
CA LEU A 428 14.06 -3.02 2.30
C LEU A 428 15.53 -3.43 2.49
N LYS A 429 16.48 -2.49 2.43
CA LYS A 429 17.91 -2.72 2.66
C LYS A 429 18.36 -2.32 4.07
N LEU A 430 17.49 -1.67 4.87
CA LEU A 430 17.83 -1.24 6.22
C LEU A 430 17.90 -2.44 7.16
N SER A 431 18.96 -2.55 7.97
CA SER A 431 18.92 -3.45 9.12
C SER A 431 18.11 -2.82 10.27
N PRO A 432 17.69 -3.61 11.27
CA PRO A 432 17.09 -3.06 12.49
C PRO A 432 17.97 -2.01 13.17
N ALA A 433 19.29 -2.17 13.17
CA ALA A 433 20.21 -1.19 13.76
C ALA A 433 20.23 0.14 12.99
N ASP A 434 20.00 0.08 11.68
CA ASP A 434 19.93 1.27 10.85
C ASP A 434 18.63 2.02 11.04
N LEU A 435 17.52 1.31 11.16
CA LEU A 435 16.23 1.88 11.55
C LEU A 435 16.31 2.57 12.92
N GLU A 436 16.99 1.96 13.91
CA GLU A 436 17.22 2.59 15.21
C GLU A 436 17.95 3.93 15.09
N GLN A 437 19.02 3.96 14.28
CA GLN A 437 19.79 5.18 14.06
C GLN A 437 18.94 6.25 13.35
N ILE A 438 18.21 5.87 12.30
CA ILE A 438 17.35 6.79 11.54
C ILE A 438 16.27 7.38 12.43
N LEU A 439 15.52 6.53 13.14
CA LEU A 439 14.44 6.97 14.02
C LEU A 439 14.96 7.84 15.17
N GLY A 440 16.13 7.52 15.74
CA GLY A 440 16.77 8.33 16.76
C GLY A 440 17.14 9.74 16.28
N LEU A 441 17.49 9.91 15.00
CA LEU A 441 17.73 11.21 14.40
C LEU A 441 16.42 11.99 14.17
N LEU A 442 15.38 11.30 13.68
CA LEU A 442 14.06 11.91 13.47
C LEU A 442 13.42 12.39 14.78
N ALA A 443 13.73 11.72 15.88
CA ALA A 443 13.26 12.05 17.22
C ALA A 443 13.94 13.26 17.85
N GLN A 444 15.05 13.76 17.29
CA GLN A 444 15.70 14.94 17.84
C GLN A 444 14.77 16.14 17.76
N ARG A 445 14.65 16.90 18.85
CA ARG A 445 13.64 17.96 19.01
C ARG A 445 13.50 18.89 17.81
N LYS A 446 14.61 19.32 17.20
CA LYS A 446 14.59 20.20 16.01
C LYS A 446 14.02 19.51 14.77
N MET A 447 14.38 18.24 14.56
CA MET A 447 13.87 17.43 13.45
C MET A 447 12.39 17.07 13.65
N ALA A 448 12.02 16.62 14.85
CA ALA A 448 10.63 16.30 15.19
C ALA A 448 9.70 17.50 14.99
N ARG A 449 10.11 18.71 15.42
CA ARG A 449 9.37 19.95 15.17
C ARG A 449 9.23 20.23 13.68
N PHE A 450 10.32 20.12 12.92
CA PHE A 450 10.27 20.30 11.46
C PHE A 450 9.31 19.31 10.80
N LEU A 451 9.32 18.03 11.20
CA LEU A 451 8.41 17.02 10.67
C LEU A 451 6.94 17.30 11.04
N ALA A 452 6.68 17.81 12.24
CA ALA A 452 5.35 18.21 12.68
C ALA A 452 4.79 19.39 11.86
N GLU A 453 5.63 20.36 11.55
CA GLU A 453 5.27 21.54 10.75
C GLU A 453 5.10 21.17 9.27
N GLU A 454 6.11 20.50 8.70
CA GLU A 454 6.31 20.41 7.25
C GLU A 454 5.94 19.05 6.65
N GLY A 455 5.78 18.03 7.48
CA GLY A 455 5.42 16.67 7.07
C GLY A 455 4.00 16.61 6.52
N GLU A 456 3.88 16.12 5.29
CA GLU A 456 2.62 15.88 4.60
C GLU A 456 2.56 14.43 4.12
N ILE A 457 1.60 13.64 4.61
CA ILE A 457 1.52 12.19 4.35
C ILE A 457 1.25 11.84 2.88
N ASP A 458 0.72 12.79 2.10
CA ASP A 458 0.39 12.60 0.68
C ASP A 458 1.46 13.13 -0.27
N HIS A 459 2.40 13.97 0.22
CA HIS A 459 3.42 14.66 -0.58
C HIS A 459 4.81 14.53 0.03
N LEU A 460 5.25 13.30 0.29
CA LEU A 460 6.54 13.04 0.95
C LEU A 460 7.72 13.50 0.09
N SER A 461 7.57 13.54 -1.24
CA SER A 461 8.57 14.07 -2.18
C SER A 461 8.94 15.54 -1.95
N LEU A 462 8.08 16.32 -1.29
CA LEU A 462 8.36 17.72 -0.95
C LEU A 462 9.29 17.87 0.26
N LEU A 463 9.31 16.87 1.15
CA LEU A 463 10.04 16.97 2.42
C LEU A 463 11.55 17.21 2.24
N PRO A 464 12.27 16.54 1.31
CA PRO A 464 13.67 16.88 1.03
C PRO A 464 13.87 18.32 0.55
N ARG A 465 12.97 18.86 -0.28
CA ARG A 465 13.05 20.24 -0.77
C ARG A 465 12.86 21.24 0.37
N LYS A 466 11.94 20.96 1.29
CA LYS A 466 11.72 21.78 2.49
C LYS A 466 12.92 21.69 3.44
N LEU A 467 13.51 20.52 3.59
CA LEU A 467 14.71 20.29 4.41
C LEU A 467 15.94 21.04 3.86
N LEU A 468 16.06 21.24 2.55
CA LEU A 468 17.11 22.10 1.97
C LEU A 468 17.02 23.55 2.42
N ARG A 469 15.83 24.04 2.74
CA ARG A 469 15.62 25.41 3.23
C ARG A 469 15.95 25.55 4.72
N ARG A 470 16.36 24.46 5.38
CA ARG A 470 16.67 24.37 6.81
C ARG A 470 18.12 23.89 7.05
N PRO A 471 19.14 24.72 6.72
CA PRO A 471 20.55 24.36 6.88
C PRO A 471 20.94 24.05 8.32
N ASP A 472 20.19 24.58 9.29
CA ASP A 472 20.32 24.29 10.72
C ASP A 472 20.07 22.81 11.07
N LEU A 473 19.34 22.08 10.23
CA LEU A 473 19.04 20.66 10.41
C LEU A 473 20.03 19.75 9.71
N TRP A 474 20.83 20.26 8.78
CA TRP A 474 21.73 19.43 7.98
C TRP A 474 22.77 18.66 8.80
N PRO A 475 23.36 19.18 9.89
CA PRO A 475 24.27 18.41 10.74
C PRO A 475 23.65 17.10 11.24
N LEU A 476 22.31 17.06 11.42
CA LEU A 476 21.58 15.87 11.87
C LEU A 476 21.49 14.79 10.78
N LEU A 477 21.71 15.15 9.52
CA LEU A 477 21.66 14.25 8.37
C LEU A 477 23.01 13.59 8.07
N GLY A 478 24.09 14.03 8.73
CA GLY A 478 25.44 13.47 8.54
C GLY A 478 25.49 11.94 8.60
N PRO A 479 24.92 11.29 9.64
CA PRO A 479 24.89 9.83 9.74
C PRO A 479 24.00 9.14 8.68
N LEU A 480 23.05 9.88 8.09
CA LEU A 480 22.16 9.36 7.05
C LEU A 480 22.83 9.32 5.67
N THR A 481 23.93 10.05 5.46
CA THR A 481 24.58 10.19 4.15
C THR A 481 24.90 8.85 3.46
N ARG A 482 25.26 7.80 4.21
CA ARG A 482 25.49 6.43 3.69
C ARG A 482 24.25 5.78 3.07
N TRP A 483 23.06 6.17 3.52
CA TRP A 483 21.76 5.71 3.00
C TRP A 483 21.30 6.58 1.85
N LEU A 484 21.54 7.90 1.96
CA LEU A 484 21.23 8.87 0.93
C LEU A 484 22.03 8.60 -0.35
N THR A 485 23.28 8.12 -0.26
CA THR A 485 24.05 7.71 -1.45
C THR A 485 23.41 6.53 -2.20
N SER A 486 22.79 5.58 -1.50
CA SER A 486 22.10 4.44 -2.14
C SER A 486 20.84 4.83 -2.91
N LEU A 487 20.29 6.03 -2.65
CA LEU A 487 19.17 6.64 -3.39
C LEU A 487 19.65 7.44 -4.61
N CYS A 488 20.96 7.74 -4.72
CA CYS A 488 21.58 8.45 -5.85
C CYS A 488 22.08 7.52 -6.96
N GLU A 489 22.34 6.25 -6.65
CA GLU A 489 22.92 5.26 -7.59
C GLU A 489 21.89 4.66 -8.56
N PHE A 490 20.64 5.11 -8.48
CA PHE A 490 19.51 4.73 -9.33
C PHE A 490 18.83 5.97 -9.88
#